data_AF-A0AAW5ZFJ8-F1
#
_entry.id   AF-A0AAW5ZFJ8-F1
#
_cell.length_a   1.000
_cell.length_b   1.000
_cell.length_c   1.000
_cell.angle_alpha   90.00
_cell.angle_beta   90.00
_cell.angle_gamma   90.00
#
_symmetry.space_group_name_H-M   'P 1'
#
loop_
_entity.id
_entity.type
_entity.pdbx_description
1 polymer ?
#
loop_
_entity_poly.entity_id
_entity_poly.type
_entity_poly.pdbx_seq_one_letter_code
_entity_poly.pdbx_strand_id
1 'polypeptide(L)'
;YDALADKYLAIGCSCVSPNDQRLQMLSQMVEEYQVDGVVDVILQACHTYAVESLAIKRHVRQQHNIPYIAIETDYSTSDVGQLSTRVAAFIEML
;
A
#
# COMPACT_ATOMS: atom_id res chain seq x y z
N TYR A 1 6.12 -15.43 -26.31
CA TYR A 1 4.95 -14.65 -25.90
C TYR A 1 4.55 -14.98 -24.47
N ASP A 2 4.59 -16.26 -24.08
CA ASP A 2 4.24 -16.74 -22.74
C ASP A 2 5.01 -16.01 -21.62
N ALA A 3 6.33 -15.91 -21.70
CA ALA A 3 7.13 -15.18 -20.69
C ALA A 3 6.71 -13.71 -20.49
N LEU A 4 6.17 -13.05 -21.52
CA LEU A 4 5.64 -11.70 -21.40
C LEU A 4 4.30 -11.71 -20.66
N ALA A 5 3.40 -12.63 -21.04
CA ALA A 5 2.10 -12.78 -20.37
C ALA A 5 2.28 -13.13 -18.89
N ASP A 6 3.17 -14.08 -18.58
CA ASP A 6 3.50 -14.48 -17.21
C ASP A 6 3.99 -13.28 -16.40
N LYS A 7 4.83 -12.42 -17.00
CA LYS A 7 5.33 -11.21 -16.34
C LYS A 7 4.22 -10.22 -15.99
N TYR A 8 3.22 -10.02 -16.86
CA TYR A 8 2.09 -9.13 -16.61
C TYR A 8 1.11 -9.70 -15.59
N LEU A 9 0.86 -11.00 -15.61
CA LEU A 9 0.01 -11.68 -14.63
C LEU A 9 0.64 -11.71 -13.24
N ALA A 10 1.97 -11.65 -13.15
CA ALA A 10 2.71 -11.56 -11.90
C ALA A 10 2.72 -10.16 -11.25
N ILE A 11 2.02 -9.16 -11.81
CA ILE A 11 1.91 -7.84 -11.20
C ILE A 11 0.86 -7.89 -10.09
N GLY A 12 1.23 -7.56 -8.85
CA GLY A 12 0.34 -7.48 -7.69
C GLY A 12 -0.65 -6.30 -7.72
N CYS A 13 -1.38 -6.11 -8.82
CA CYS A 13 -2.38 -5.06 -8.98
C CYS A 13 -3.70 -5.47 -8.31
N SER A 14 -4.34 -4.54 -7.59
CA SER A 14 -5.65 -4.77 -6.93
C SER A 14 -6.80 -5.09 -7.89
N CYS A 15 -6.61 -4.93 -9.21
CA CYS A 15 -7.57 -5.34 -10.23
C CYS A 15 -7.58 -6.85 -10.48
N VAL A 16 -6.56 -7.59 -10.03
CA VAL A 16 -6.49 -9.05 -10.12
C VAL A 16 -7.04 -9.64 -8.84
N SER A 17 -7.85 -10.70 -8.92
CA SER A 17 -8.41 -11.37 -7.74
C SER A 17 -8.36 -12.89 -7.90
N PRO A 18 -7.85 -13.64 -6.91
CA PRO A 18 -7.24 -13.18 -5.66
C PRO A 18 -5.87 -12.50 -5.88
N ASN A 19 -5.50 -11.52 -5.05
CA ASN A 19 -4.27 -10.73 -5.17
C ASN A 19 -3.22 -11.06 -4.09
N ASP A 20 -2.99 -12.35 -3.83
CA ASP A 20 -2.02 -12.78 -2.81
C ASP A 20 -0.59 -12.32 -3.13
N GLN A 21 -0.30 -12.11 -4.42
CA GLN A 21 0.98 -11.63 -4.89
C GLN A 21 1.34 -10.25 -4.31
N ARG A 22 0.38 -9.33 -4.17
CA ARG A 22 0.64 -8.02 -3.55
C ARG A 22 1.07 -8.17 -2.09
N LEU A 23 0.45 -9.07 -1.33
CA LEU A 23 0.79 -9.33 0.07
C LEU A 23 2.19 -9.93 0.22
N GLN A 24 2.55 -10.86 -0.67
CA GLN A 24 3.89 -11.46 -0.70
C GLN A 24 4.95 -10.42 -1.04
N MET A 25 4.73 -9.62 -2.09
CA MET A 25 5.64 -8.55 -2.49
C MET A 25 5.82 -7.51 -1.39
N LEU A 26 4.74 -7.13 -0.70
CA LEU A 26 4.82 -6.22 0.45
C LEU A 26 5.67 -6.80 1.58
N SER A 27 5.51 -8.08 1.91
CA SER A 27 6.32 -8.73 2.95
C SER A 27 7.79 -8.76 2.56
N GLN A 28 8.08 -9.13 1.32
CA GLN A 28 9.44 -9.13 0.80
C GLN A 28 10.07 -7.73 0.91
N MET A 29 9.35 -6.68 0.52
CA MET A 29 9.87 -5.31 0.62
C MET A 29 10.07 -4.88 2.07
N VAL A 30 9.15 -5.22 2.98
CA VAL A 30 9.30 -4.90 4.42
C VAL A 30 10.55 -5.55 4.99
N GLU A 31 10.79 -6.83 4.68
CA GLU A 31 11.97 -7.58 5.12
C GLU A 31 13.26 -7.11 4.44
N GLU A 32 13.24 -6.82 3.14
CA GLU A 32 14.44 -6.41 2.40
C GLU A 32 14.91 -5.01 2.80
N TYR A 33 13.97 -4.08 2.97
CA TYR A 33 14.27 -2.68 3.27
C TYR A 33 14.24 -2.35 4.76
N GLN A 34 13.84 -3.30 5.63
CA GLN A 34 13.74 -3.13 7.08
C GLN A 34 12.97 -1.85 7.45
N VAL A 35 11.78 -1.69 6.86
CA VAL A 35 11.01 -0.45 6.99
C VAL A 35 10.34 -0.32 8.36
N ASP A 36 10.32 0.89 8.92
CA ASP A 36 9.65 1.17 10.19
C ASP A 36 8.13 1.37 10.06
N GLY A 37 7.62 1.56 8.84
CA GLY A 37 6.20 1.73 8.61
C GLY A 37 5.81 1.78 7.13
N VAL A 38 4.52 1.62 6.86
CA VAL A 38 3.96 1.59 5.50
C VAL A 38 2.94 2.72 5.32
N VAL A 39 3.10 3.48 4.24
CA VAL A 39 2.16 4.49 3.78
C VAL A 39 1.47 3.97 2.50
N ASP A 40 0.19 3.64 2.60
CA ASP A 40 -0.64 3.25 1.44
C ASP A 40 -1.28 4.49 0.82
N VAL A 41 -0.87 4.83 -0.39
CA VAL A 41 -1.34 6.00 -1.13
C VAL A 41 -2.37 5.57 -2.14
N ILE A 42 -3.60 6.05 -1.97
CA ILE A 42 -4.75 5.69 -2.78
C ILE A 42 -5.18 6.93 -3.55
N LEU A 43 -5.26 6.81 -4.87
CA LEU A 43 -5.85 7.87 -5.68
C LEU A 43 -7.37 7.90 -5.46
N GLN A 44 -7.93 9.09 -5.33
CA GLN A 44 -9.37 9.28 -5.23
C GLN A 44 -10.08 8.57 -6.40
N ALA A 45 -11.17 7.86 -6.09
CA ALA A 45 -11.91 6.98 -7.00
C ALA A 45 -11.20 5.68 -7.44
N CYS A 46 -10.04 5.34 -6.86
CA CYS A 46 -9.39 4.04 -7.07
C CYS A 46 -10.00 2.96 -6.14
N HIS A 47 -11.22 2.52 -6.48
CA HIS A 47 -12.04 1.64 -5.63
C HIS A 47 -11.37 0.31 -5.28
N THR A 48 -10.68 -0.33 -6.22
CA THR A 48 -10.06 -1.64 -5.99
C THR A 48 -8.95 -1.55 -4.95
N TYR A 49 -8.10 -0.50 -5.02
CA TYR A 49 -7.08 -0.24 -4.01
C TYR A 49 -7.71 0.16 -2.67
N ALA A 50 -8.75 1.00 -2.68
CA ALA A 50 -9.45 1.41 -1.46
C ALA A 50 -10.07 0.22 -0.71
N VAL A 51 -10.73 -0.69 -1.42
CA VAL A 51 -11.31 -1.92 -0.85
C VAL A 51 -10.21 -2.85 -0.32
N GLU A 52 -9.12 -3.01 -1.07
CA GLU A 52 -8.02 -3.89 -0.68
C GLU A 52 -7.20 -3.35 0.50
N SER A 53 -7.18 -2.03 0.73
CA SER A 53 -6.38 -1.37 1.77
C SER A 53 -6.61 -1.93 3.18
N LEU A 54 -7.82 -2.40 3.49
CA LEU A 54 -8.09 -3.06 4.77
C LEU A 54 -7.34 -4.39 4.92
N ALA A 55 -7.25 -5.18 3.85
CA ALA A 55 -6.49 -6.43 3.84
C ALA A 55 -4.99 -6.14 3.96
N ILE A 56 -4.49 -5.13 3.24
CA ILE A 56 -3.09 -4.66 3.34
C ILE A 56 -2.77 -4.24 4.78
N LYS A 57 -3.60 -3.39 5.40
CA LYS A 57 -3.42 -2.95 6.78
C LYS A 57 -3.33 -4.12 7.75
N ARG A 58 -4.24 -5.10 7.62
CA ARG A 58 -4.25 -6.29 8.48
C ARG A 58 -2.98 -7.10 8.29
N HIS A 59 -2.58 -7.34 7.05
CA HIS A 59 -1.37 -8.07 6.72
C HIS A 59 -0.12 -7.43 7.33
N VAL A 60 0.09 -6.13 7.10
CA VAL A 60 1.23 -5.38 7.64
C VAL A 60 1.25 -5.42 9.17
N ARG A 61 0.11 -5.20 9.82
CA ARG A 61 0.02 -5.19 11.29
C ARG A 61 0.20 -6.57 11.91
N GLN A 62 -0.35 -7.62 11.29
CA GLN A 62 -0.36 -8.96 11.86
C GLN A 62 0.92 -9.74 11.58
N GLN A 63 1.50 -9.59 10.39
CA GLN A 63 2.68 -10.35 9.98
C GLN A 63 3.98 -9.66 10.37
N HIS A 64 4.03 -8.33 10.27
CA HIS A 64 5.26 -7.56 10.44
C HIS A 64 5.26 -6.68 11.71
N ASN A 65 4.09 -6.51 12.34
CA ASN A 65 3.93 -5.67 13.54
C ASN A 65 4.41 -4.21 13.38
N ILE A 66 4.42 -3.69 12.16
CA ILE A 66 4.85 -2.31 11.88
C ILE A 66 3.67 -1.34 11.69
N PRO A 67 3.86 -0.05 12.00
CA PRO A 67 2.96 1.04 11.66
C PRO A 67 2.43 1.04 10.22
N TYR A 68 1.16 1.40 10.07
CA TYR A 68 0.48 1.53 8.78
C TYR A 68 -0.46 2.74 8.79
N ILE A 69 -0.43 3.52 7.71
CA ILE A 69 -1.38 4.59 7.43
C ILE A 69 -1.84 4.51 5.97
N ALA A 70 -3.14 4.70 5.73
CA ALA A 70 -3.68 4.90 4.38
C ALA A 70 -4.03 6.37 4.19
N ILE A 71 -3.60 6.95 3.08
CA ILE A 71 -3.95 8.30 2.65
C ILE A 71 -4.66 8.22 1.29
N GLU A 72 -5.75 8.97 1.16
CA GLU A 72 -6.44 9.15 -0.12
C GLU A 72 -6.20 10.58 -0.58
N THR A 73 -5.84 10.74 -1.85
CA THR A 73 -5.44 12.03 -2.43
C THR A 73 -5.76 12.08 -3.92
N ASP A 74 -5.70 13.26 -4.52
CA ASP A 74 -5.82 13.47 -5.95
C ASP A 74 -4.60 14.24 -6.50
N TYR A 75 -4.69 14.73 -7.73
CA TYR A 75 -3.58 15.49 -8.35
C TYR A 75 -3.58 16.98 -7.97
N SER A 76 -4.57 17.44 -7.19
CA SER A 76 -4.63 18.81 -6.74
C SER A 76 -3.71 19.03 -5.54
N THR A 77 -3.48 20.29 -5.18
CA THR A 77 -2.71 20.66 -3.98
C THR A 77 -3.62 20.96 -2.79
N SER A 78 -4.91 20.64 -2.88
CA SER A 78 -5.94 21.11 -1.94
C SER A 78 -5.82 20.45 -0.57
N ASP A 79 -5.31 19.21 -0.53
CA ASP A 79 -5.20 18.38 0.68
C ASP A 79 -3.79 18.39 1.30
N VAL A 80 -2.80 19.05 0.67
CA VAL A 80 -1.38 19.06 1.08
C VAL A 80 -1.20 19.41 2.56
N GLY A 81 -1.92 20.42 3.06
CA GLY A 81 -1.85 20.81 4.47
C GLY A 81 -2.35 19.74 5.43
N GLN A 82 -3.44 19.05 5.07
CA GLN A 82 -3.99 17.94 5.87
C GLN A 82 -3.04 16.74 5.84
N LEU A 83 -2.56 16.37 4.65
CA LEU A 83 -1.62 15.26 4.47
C LEU A 83 -0.32 15.51 5.24
N SER A 84 0.22 16.74 5.20
CA SER A 84 1.43 17.10 5.93
C SER A 84 1.30 16.83 7.43
N THR A 85 0.19 17.26 8.04
CA THR A 85 -0.08 17.02 9.47
C THR A 85 -0.22 15.53 9.78
N ARG A 86 -0.93 14.78 8.93
CA ARG A 86 -1.16 13.34 9.13
C ARG A 86 0.13 12.52 9.00
N VAL A 87 0.98 12.86 8.02
CA VAL A 87 2.27 12.18 7.81
C VAL A 87 3.25 12.54 8.93
N ALA A 88 3.30 13.81 9.38
CA ALA A 88 4.11 14.19 10.52
C ALA A 88 3.74 13.40 11.78
N ALA A 89 2.44 13.34 12.11
CA ALA A 89 1.96 12.55 13.24
C ALA A 89 2.25 11.05 13.08
N PHE A 90 2.22 10.51 11.85
CA PHE A 90 2.59 9.12 11.61
C PHE A 90 4.06 8.86 11.90
N ILE A 91 4.95 9.76 11.44
CA ILE A 91 6.40 9.69 11.66
C ILE A 91 6.72 9.78 13.15
N GLU A 92 6.03 10.63 13.91
CA GLU A 92 6.22 10.77 15.37
C GLU A 92 5.86 9.49 16.16
N MET A 93 5.08 8.57 15.59
CA MET A 93 4.69 7.31 16.23
C MET A 93 5.57 6.11 15.86
N LEU A 94 6.51 6.27 14.91
CA LEU A 94 7.44 5.22 14.51
C LEU A 94 8.54 5.05 15.58
#